data_AF-A0A2C6AB21-F1
#
_entry.id   AF-A0A2C6AB21-F1
#
_cell.length_a   1.000
_cell.length_b   1.000
_cell.length_c   1.000
_cell.angle_alpha   90.00
_cell.angle_beta   90.00
_cell.angle_gamma   90.00
#
_symmetry.space_group_name_H-M   'P 1'
#
loop_
_entity.id
_entity.type
_entity.pdbx_description
1 polymer ?
#
loop_
_entity_poly.entity_id
_entity_poly.type
_entity_poly.pdbx_seq_one_letter_code
_entity_poly.pdbx_strand_id
1 'polypeptide(L)'
;MKVGFLLGVLFAAGAVCDNAPSQYLRPEQSEERKKDLLEKLRQGLKLQLADARHEVRFDEPTCEPQWGSHWFKCTKSTFSLTKVFHDLSKVKFDLDVKYTVLRRADNDQRGGSIQLSTVRNSVDVESTTSGWNIGGQLNGGFWSPFTGNMAGLTVSGGYSTSTTKTKQKGISEGTVSYCEPGYSCWIEAWTIVITLKGSCTTSRKLFCSDEEIWSESSCPLSWPEKFECGQWKTFKTNACENRGKEEQCTVTTPLLESDGVTPFHFEAPFRLPILSMWDKPRIIGYRAGNYLLAHNDHGFVSYDATSSDQARYRDRSGNWHYYEPYPTLDDQVAKFVHPHPRIVRAGEWCYELDSKEWFCPDRQGDERYYTEAKGYYYAKPNAPQPTVEEMAQARARQRPPPSAPEEKAHGQGSGERQDEEKAKEWAAKNSEQGSRTHETAQDLKESERKPQGSTENNSKGAKERTGETGEDSAVQGLKANKDTAEEAGKDKEQGSEISKDAGQASGETGKNSGQSLEKTGEDTKGGQDEGKAEWDDENDEERGDEDDEEWGDEDDEDWGDEGDEGWVDYPSVALS
;
A
#
# COMPACT_ATOMS: atom_id res chain seq x y z
N MET A 1 27.04 52.53 -9.43
CA MET A 1 27.30 52.14 -10.83
C MET A 1 27.02 50.65 -10.98
N LYS A 2 26.46 50.21 -12.13
CA LYS A 2 26.66 48.91 -12.84
C LYS A 2 27.00 47.65 -11.99
N VAL A 3 26.33 46.49 -12.08
CA VAL A 3 25.50 45.88 -13.14
C VAL A 3 24.43 44.98 -12.48
N GLY A 4 23.20 44.95 -13.00
CA GLY A 4 22.22 43.91 -12.67
C GLY A 4 22.30 42.77 -13.69
N PHE A 5 22.48 41.53 -13.23
CA PHE A 5 22.46 40.34 -14.08
C PHE A 5 21.09 39.63 -13.95
N LEU A 6 20.30 39.66 -15.02
CA LEU A 6 19.08 38.89 -15.16
C LEU A 6 19.41 37.43 -15.43
N LEU A 7 19.15 36.56 -14.46
CA LEU A 7 19.26 35.10 -14.61
C LEU A 7 17.85 34.51 -14.69
N GLY A 8 17.26 34.61 -15.88
CA GLY A 8 15.97 34.00 -16.20
C GLY A 8 16.10 32.49 -16.34
N VAL A 9 15.89 31.77 -15.23
CA VAL A 9 15.82 30.29 -15.27
C VAL A 9 14.47 29.88 -15.84
N LEU A 10 14.47 29.53 -17.13
CA LEU A 10 13.36 28.88 -17.80
C LEU A 10 13.17 27.47 -17.22
N PHE A 11 12.26 27.33 -16.27
CA PHE A 11 11.69 26.03 -15.92
C PHE A 11 10.80 25.55 -17.06
N ALA A 12 11.42 24.95 -18.08
CA ALA A 12 10.70 24.09 -19.01
C ALA A 12 10.24 22.85 -18.24
N ALA A 13 9.01 22.88 -17.74
CA ALA A 13 8.34 21.71 -17.20
C ALA A 13 8.14 20.71 -18.34
N GLY A 14 9.14 19.86 -18.55
CA GLY A 14 9.00 18.67 -19.37
C GLY A 14 7.93 17.82 -18.73
N ALA A 15 6.74 17.80 -19.32
CA ALA A 15 5.69 16.84 -19.01
C ALA A 15 6.18 15.47 -19.50
N VAL A 16 7.10 14.88 -18.74
CA VAL A 16 7.32 13.44 -18.77
C VAL A 16 5.98 12.85 -18.38
N CYS A 17 5.36 12.10 -19.30
CA CYS A 17 4.21 11.27 -18.98
C CYS A 17 4.70 10.09 -18.13
N ASP A 18 5.16 10.38 -16.92
CA ASP A 18 5.36 9.38 -15.88
C ASP A 18 4.00 8.74 -15.69
N ASN A 19 3.89 7.47 -16.09
CA ASN A 19 2.70 6.66 -15.88
C ASN A 19 2.44 6.67 -14.38
N ALA A 20 1.47 7.48 -13.95
CA ALA A 20 1.12 7.61 -12.55
C ALA A 20 0.89 6.18 -12.01
N PRO A 21 1.66 5.73 -11.00
CA PRO A 21 1.57 4.36 -10.55
C PRO A 21 0.12 4.10 -10.15
N SER A 22 -0.42 2.96 -10.60
CA SER A 22 -1.81 2.59 -10.33
C SER A 22 -2.14 2.82 -8.86
N GLN A 23 -3.22 3.56 -8.60
CA GLN A 23 -3.71 3.76 -7.23
C GLN A 23 -4.00 2.42 -6.53
N TYR A 24 -4.28 1.37 -7.31
CA TYR A 24 -4.54 0.03 -6.83
C TYR A 24 -3.26 -0.75 -6.56
N LEU A 25 -3.18 -1.30 -5.36
CA LEU A 25 -2.25 -2.36 -5.02
C LEU A 25 -2.72 -3.70 -5.61
N ARG A 26 -1.77 -4.55 -5.97
CA ARG A 26 -2.05 -5.96 -6.29
C ARG A 26 -2.00 -6.80 -5.01
N PRO A 27 -2.81 -7.86 -4.87
CA PRO A 27 -2.85 -8.67 -3.64
C PRO A 27 -1.49 -9.27 -3.26
N GLU A 28 -0.67 -9.71 -4.23
CA GLU A 28 0.68 -10.21 -3.96
C GLU A 28 1.65 -9.15 -3.43
N GLN A 29 1.36 -7.86 -3.67
CA GLN A 29 2.13 -6.74 -3.13
C GLN A 29 1.65 -6.29 -1.74
N SER A 30 0.49 -6.79 -1.26
CA SER A 30 -0.10 -6.41 0.03
C SER A 30 0.89 -6.63 1.18
N GLU A 31 1.49 -7.81 1.27
CA GLU A 31 2.43 -8.15 2.35
C GLU A 31 3.78 -7.43 2.26
N GLU A 32 4.25 -7.13 1.05
CA GLU A 32 5.46 -6.31 0.85
C GLU A 32 5.19 -4.86 1.29
N ARG A 33 4.03 -4.31 0.93
CA ARG A 33 3.61 -2.96 1.33
C ARG A 33 3.36 -2.84 2.83
N LYS A 34 2.75 -3.84 3.48
CA LYS A 34 2.64 -3.89 4.95
C LYS A 34 4.02 -3.89 5.61
N LYS A 35 4.99 -4.64 5.08
CA LYS A 35 6.37 -4.66 5.61
C LYS A 35 7.10 -3.33 5.42
N ASP A 36 7.05 -2.75 4.23
CA ASP A 36 7.63 -1.42 3.92
C ASP A 36 7.03 -0.32 4.83
N LEU A 37 5.71 -0.33 4.99
CA LEU A 37 4.98 0.52 5.92
C LEU A 37 5.48 0.35 7.37
N LEU A 38 5.48 -0.88 7.89
CA LEU A 38 5.86 -1.16 9.27
C LEU A 38 7.33 -0.80 9.53
N GLU A 39 8.21 -1.03 8.56
CA GLU A 39 9.63 -0.69 8.65
C GLU A 39 9.84 0.83 8.69
N LYS A 40 9.16 1.57 7.82
CA LYS A 40 9.12 3.04 7.87
C LYS A 40 8.60 3.52 9.23
N LEU A 41 7.46 3.01 9.69
CA LEU A 41 6.91 3.39 10.99
C LEU A 41 7.89 3.11 12.14
N ARG A 42 8.56 1.95 12.17
CA ARG A 42 9.60 1.62 13.17
C ARG A 42 10.73 2.66 13.20
N GLN A 43 11.15 3.17 12.05
CA GLN A 43 12.20 4.20 11.95
C GLN A 43 11.73 5.58 12.41
N GLY A 44 10.44 5.91 12.22
CA GLY A 44 9.85 7.18 12.63
C GLY A 44 9.32 7.22 14.08
N LEU A 45 9.17 6.05 14.74
CA LEU A 45 8.50 5.90 16.02
C LEU A 45 9.36 6.36 17.20
N LYS A 46 8.86 7.32 17.98
CA LYS A 46 9.39 7.69 19.29
C LYS A 46 8.40 7.32 20.39
N LEU A 47 8.84 6.49 21.33
CA LEU A 47 8.04 6.08 22.49
C LEU A 47 8.24 7.05 23.66
N GLN A 48 7.19 7.75 24.06
CA GLN A 48 7.11 8.62 25.25
C GLN A 48 6.18 7.98 26.27
N LEU A 49 6.67 6.93 26.93
CA LEU A 49 5.91 6.09 27.86
C LEU A 49 6.00 6.56 29.32
N ALA A 50 6.38 7.82 29.58
CA ALA A 50 6.60 8.35 30.94
C ALA A 50 5.36 8.19 31.84
N ASP A 51 4.19 8.48 31.28
CA ASP A 51 2.89 8.38 31.97
C ASP A 51 2.13 7.08 31.66
N ALA A 52 2.80 6.08 31.06
CA ALA A 52 2.19 4.82 30.67
C ALA A 52 1.91 3.93 31.90
N ARG A 53 0.65 3.91 32.34
CA ARG A 53 0.15 3.13 33.48
C ARG A 53 -1.18 2.45 33.16
N HIS A 54 -1.38 1.28 33.78
CA HIS A 54 -2.64 0.55 33.75
C HIS A 54 -3.28 0.53 35.11
N GLU A 55 -4.39 1.22 35.28
CA GLU A 55 -5.10 1.31 36.55
C GLU A 55 -6.41 0.52 36.50
N VAL A 56 -6.53 -0.48 37.38
CA VAL A 56 -7.82 -1.14 37.66
C VAL A 56 -8.30 -0.64 39.00
N ARG A 57 -9.52 -0.09 39.02
CA ARG A 57 -10.26 0.17 40.26
C ARG A 57 -11.40 -0.83 40.35
N PHE A 58 -11.57 -1.43 41.51
CA PHE A 58 -12.77 -2.18 41.85
C PHE A 58 -13.25 -1.79 43.24
N ASP A 59 -14.55 -1.89 43.42
CA ASP A 59 -15.25 -1.41 44.60
C ASP A 59 -15.86 -2.60 45.33
N GLU A 60 -15.67 -2.66 46.64
CA GLU A 60 -16.34 -3.64 47.48
C GLU A 60 -16.99 -2.93 48.68
N PRO A 61 -18.12 -3.45 49.21
CA PRO A 61 -18.69 -2.97 50.46
C PRO A 61 -17.65 -3.06 51.57
N THR A 62 -17.53 -2.01 52.38
CA THR A 62 -16.63 -2.06 53.53
C THR A 62 -17.22 -2.97 54.60
N CYS A 63 -16.48 -4.02 54.91
CA CYS A 63 -16.61 -4.87 56.08
C CYS A 63 -17.02 -4.13 57.39
N GLU A 64 -18.12 -4.53 58.03
CA GLU A 64 -18.41 -4.14 59.42
C GLU A 64 -17.34 -4.74 60.34
N PRO A 65 -16.47 -3.89 60.94
CA PRO A 65 -16.78 -3.40 62.28
C PRO A 65 -16.26 -1.97 62.61
N GLN A 66 -15.88 -1.14 61.63
CA GLN A 66 -15.29 0.19 61.92
C GLN A 66 -16.28 1.29 62.36
N TRP A 67 -17.58 0.99 62.43
CA TRP A 67 -18.66 1.93 62.79
C TRP A 67 -18.58 2.50 64.23
N GLY A 68 -17.74 1.94 65.10
CA GLY A 68 -17.65 2.27 66.53
C GLY A 68 -16.76 3.48 66.90
N SER A 69 -16.08 4.10 65.94
CA SER A 69 -15.27 5.30 66.15
C SER A 69 -15.68 6.39 65.15
N HIS A 70 -15.77 7.63 65.60
CA HIS A 70 -16.27 8.81 64.85
C HIS A 70 -15.50 9.17 63.56
N TRP A 71 -14.53 8.35 63.14
CA TRP A 71 -13.54 8.65 62.10
C TRP A 71 -13.75 7.87 60.79
N PHE A 72 -14.61 6.85 60.73
CA PHE A 72 -14.72 5.98 59.55
C PHE A 72 -16.16 5.76 59.09
N LYS A 73 -16.74 6.75 58.37
CA LYS A 73 -17.96 6.57 57.56
C LYS A 73 -17.65 5.87 56.22
N CYS A 74 -16.86 4.81 56.28
CA CYS A 74 -16.41 4.10 55.09
C CYS A 74 -17.48 3.12 54.63
N THR A 75 -18.46 3.55 53.82
CA THR A 75 -19.47 2.63 53.27
C THR A 75 -18.93 1.78 52.13
N LYS A 76 -17.92 2.30 51.41
CA LYS A 76 -17.36 1.75 50.19
C LYS A 76 -15.84 1.78 50.24
N SER A 77 -15.21 0.63 49.98
CA SER A 77 -13.75 0.49 49.85
C SER A 77 -13.40 0.34 48.38
N THR A 78 -12.53 1.22 47.86
CA THR A 78 -12.08 1.19 46.46
C THR A 78 -10.63 0.74 46.41
N PHE A 79 -10.39 -0.40 45.77
CA PHE A 79 -9.07 -0.98 45.59
C PHE A 79 -8.51 -0.55 44.23
N SER A 80 -7.35 0.11 44.21
CA SER A 80 -6.66 0.48 42.98
C SER A 80 -5.38 -0.35 42.80
N LEU A 81 -5.23 -0.93 41.61
CA LEU A 81 -4.04 -1.64 41.17
C LEU A 81 -3.47 -0.90 39.96
N THR A 82 -2.33 -0.24 40.15
CA THR A 82 -1.64 0.52 39.10
C THR A 82 -0.41 -0.26 38.62
N LYS A 83 -0.44 -0.80 37.40
CA LYS A 83 0.75 -1.38 36.75
C LYS A 83 1.52 -0.31 35.99
N VAL A 84 2.84 -0.27 36.15
CA VAL A 84 3.74 0.64 35.43
C VAL A 84 4.93 -0.17 34.90
N PHE A 85 5.43 0.13 33.71
CA PHE A 85 6.67 -0.48 33.22
C PHE A 85 7.85 -0.04 34.11
N HIS A 86 8.62 -1.00 34.61
CA HIS A 86 9.70 -0.73 35.58
C HIS A 86 10.88 0.02 34.93
N ASP A 87 11.19 -0.32 33.68
CA ASP A 87 12.26 0.31 32.91
C ASP A 87 11.82 0.51 31.46
N LEU A 88 11.48 1.75 31.12
CA LEU A 88 11.03 2.13 29.78
C LEU A 88 12.08 1.88 28.70
N SER A 89 13.38 1.91 29.04
CA SER A 89 14.46 1.63 28.07
C SER A 89 14.55 0.16 27.68
N LYS A 90 13.97 -0.74 28.50
CA LYS A 90 13.88 -2.19 28.25
C LYS A 90 12.57 -2.62 27.60
N VAL A 91 11.59 -1.72 27.46
CA VAL A 91 10.32 -2.04 26.78
C VAL A 91 10.58 -2.28 25.30
N LYS A 92 10.36 -3.52 24.87
CA LYS A 92 10.38 -3.89 23.46
C LYS A 92 9.02 -3.59 22.87
N PHE A 93 8.99 -3.06 21.66
CA PHE A 93 7.77 -2.91 20.89
C PHE A 93 7.83 -3.76 19.62
N ASP A 94 6.67 -4.19 19.17
CA ASP A 94 6.46 -4.70 17.83
C ASP A 94 5.26 -3.98 17.19
N LEU A 95 5.23 -3.93 15.87
CA LEU A 95 4.15 -3.33 15.09
C LEU A 95 3.56 -4.40 14.17
N ASP A 96 2.24 -4.42 14.08
CA ASP A 96 1.46 -5.30 13.21
C ASP A 96 0.38 -4.49 12.47
N VAL A 97 -0.16 -5.03 11.38
CA VAL A 97 -1.26 -4.44 10.61
C VAL A 97 -2.46 -5.37 10.67
N LYS A 98 -3.42 -5.06 11.54
CA LYS A 98 -4.77 -5.63 11.44
C LYS A 98 -5.44 -5.00 10.22
N TYR A 99 -6.17 -5.79 9.44
CA TYR A 99 -6.89 -5.29 8.27
C TYR A 99 -8.32 -5.83 8.20
N THR A 100 -9.23 -4.98 7.73
CA THR A 100 -10.64 -5.31 7.51
C THR A 100 -11.03 -4.90 6.10
N VAL A 101 -11.69 -5.80 5.34
CA VAL A 101 -12.18 -5.47 4.00
C VAL A 101 -13.44 -4.63 4.13
N LEU A 102 -13.36 -3.34 3.77
CA LEU A 102 -14.49 -2.41 3.83
C LEU A 102 -15.52 -2.71 2.75
N ARG A 103 -15.06 -2.91 1.52
CA ARG A 103 -15.94 -3.04 0.35
C ARG A 103 -15.29 -3.92 -0.71
N ARG A 104 -16.09 -4.70 -1.41
CA ARG A 104 -15.73 -5.42 -2.64
C ARG A 104 -16.70 -5.01 -3.76
N ALA A 105 -16.23 -4.96 -4.99
CA ALA A 105 -17.08 -4.92 -6.18
C ALA A 105 -16.36 -5.62 -7.34
N ASP A 106 -17.12 -6.45 -8.06
CA ASP A 106 -16.68 -7.04 -9.32
C ASP A 106 -17.27 -6.19 -10.45
N ASN A 107 -16.41 -5.56 -11.25
CA ASN A 107 -16.84 -4.84 -12.45
C ASN A 107 -16.80 -5.79 -13.65
N ASP A 108 -17.88 -6.57 -13.81
CA ASP A 108 -18.06 -7.55 -14.89
C ASP A 108 -18.47 -6.92 -16.23
N GLN A 109 -18.49 -5.58 -16.32
CA GLN A 109 -18.83 -4.86 -17.53
C GLN A 109 -17.66 -4.86 -18.52
N ARG A 110 -17.96 -4.86 -19.83
CA ARG A 110 -16.94 -4.77 -20.89
C ARG A 110 -16.33 -3.37 -21.06
N GLY A 111 -16.85 -2.37 -20.36
CA GLY A 111 -16.44 -0.98 -20.45
C GLY A 111 -17.16 -0.13 -19.39
N GLY A 112 -16.56 1.01 -19.04
CA GLY A 112 -17.02 1.85 -17.93
C GLY A 112 -16.42 1.44 -16.59
N SER A 113 -16.19 2.41 -15.70
CA SER A 113 -15.69 2.18 -14.35
C SER A 113 -16.82 2.26 -13.33
N ILE A 114 -16.76 1.42 -12.30
CA ILE A 114 -17.69 1.46 -11.16
C ILE A 114 -17.03 2.25 -10.02
N GLN A 115 -17.72 3.26 -9.51
CA GLN A 115 -17.26 4.03 -8.37
C GLN A 115 -17.39 3.19 -7.08
N LEU A 116 -16.26 2.93 -6.43
CA LEU A 116 -16.18 2.39 -5.08
C LEU A 116 -16.10 3.56 -4.10
N SER A 117 -17.21 3.84 -3.42
CA SER A 117 -17.27 4.74 -2.27
C SER A 117 -17.47 3.94 -0.97
N THR A 118 -16.66 4.26 0.04
CA THR A 118 -16.83 3.77 1.43
C THR A 118 -17.85 4.65 2.15
N VAL A 119 -19.13 4.41 1.86
CA VAL A 119 -20.24 5.11 2.53
C VAL A 119 -20.56 4.41 3.85
N ARG A 120 -20.08 4.97 4.97
CA ARG A 120 -20.45 4.58 6.34
C ARG A 120 -20.36 3.08 6.64
N ASN A 121 -19.15 2.52 6.55
CA ASN A 121 -18.85 1.29 7.28
C ASN A 121 -18.28 1.66 8.66
N SER A 122 -18.80 1.04 9.72
CA SER A 122 -18.10 0.98 11.00
C SER A 122 -16.99 -0.07 10.89
N VAL A 123 -15.78 0.28 11.32
CA VAL A 123 -14.71 -0.71 11.52
C VAL A 123 -14.68 -1.03 13.00
N ASP A 124 -15.20 -2.21 13.36
CA ASP A 124 -15.01 -2.78 14.70
C ASP A 124 -13.55 -3.20 14.88
N VAL A 125 -12.73 -2.25 15.35
CA VAL A 125 -11.40 -2.57 15.85
C VAL A 125 -11.58 -3.12 17.26
N GLU A 126 -11.56 -4.45 17.39
CA GLU A 126 -11.38 -5.09 18.70
C GLU A 126 -9.97 -4.75 19.25
N SER A 127 -9.91 -3.62 19.95
CA SER A 127 -8.79 -3.23 20.80
C SER A 127 -9.05 -3.74 22.21
N THR A 128 -8.38 -4.83 22.58
CA THR A 128 -8.30 -5.26 23.97
C THR A 128 -7.26 -4.42 24.73
N THR A 129 -7.39 -3.10 24.68
CA THR A 129 -6.76 -2.16 25.61
C THR A 129 -7.44 -2.27 26.98
N SER A 130 -7.37 -3.45 27.58
CA SER A 130 -7.78 -3.64 28.98
C SER A 130 -6.84 -2.80 29.83
N GLY A 131 -7.36 -1.67 30.34
CA GLY A 131 -6.77 -0.80 31.37
C GLY A 131 -5.52 0.02 31.01
N TRP A 132 -4.79 -0.24 29.91
CA TRP A 132 -3.58 0.51 29.57
C TRP A 132 -3.88 1.80 28.82
N ASN A 133 -3.27 2.88 29.29
CA ASN A 133 -3.50 4.25 28.84
C ASN A 133 -2.58 4.70 27.67
N ILE A 134 -2.30 3.80 26.73
CA ILE A 134 -1.26 4.02 25.71
C ILE A 134 -1.92 4.32 24.36
N GLY A 135 -1.79 5.56 23.90
CA GLY A 135 -2.37 6.08 22.67
C GLY A 135 -1.31 6.70 21.77
N GLY A 136 -1.07 6.12 20.60
CA GLY A 136 -0.15 6.72 19.63
C GLY A 136 -0.77 7.95 18.99
N GLN A 137 -0.21 9.16 19.18
CA GLN A 137 -0.75 10.39 18.58
C GLN A 137 0.11 10.84 17.38
N LEU A 138 -0.51 10.98 16.21
CA LEU A 138 0.13 11.49 14.99
C LEU A 138 0.32 13.01 15.05
N ASN A 139 1.30 13.46 15.82
CA ASN A 139 1.62 14.89 15.98
C ASN A 139 2.53 15.43 14.87
N GLY A 140 2.02 16.38 14.09
CA GLY A 140 2.86 17.42 13.46
C GLY A 140 3.31 17.22 12.01
N GLY A 141 2.69 16.33 11.23
CA GLY A 141 2.88 16.37 9.77
C GLY A 141 2.05 15.34 9.00
N PHE A 142 1.70 15.68 7.75
CA PHE A 142 0.92 14.84 6.86
C PHE A 142 1.68 13.55 6.52
N TRP A 143 1.34 12.46 7.21
CA TRP A 143 1.83 11.14 6.89
C TRP A 143 1.19 10.66 5.58
N SER A 144 2.02 10.46 4.56
CA SER A 144 1.57 9.88 3.29
C SER A 144 2.26 8.53 3.07
N PRO A 145 1.54 7.39 3.14
CA PRO A 145 2.13 6.08 2.83
C PRO A 145 2.66 6.04 1.40
N PHE A 146 2.05 6.80 0.50
CA PHE A 146 2.38 6.84 -0.92
C PHE A 146 3.68 7.60 -1.23
N THR A 147 4.00 8.69 -0.51
CA THR A 147 5.27 9.42 -0.71
C THR A 147 6.39 8.92 0.19
N GLY A 148 6.07 8.21 1.28
CA GLY A 148 7.06 7.70 2.23
C GLY A 148 7.69 8.75 3.14
N ASN A 149 7.32 10.02 3.00
CA ASN A 149 7.76 11.10 3.89
C ASN A 149 7.01 10.99 5.22
N MET A 150 7.76 10.87 6.32
CA MET A 150 7.22 10.85 7.68
C MET A 150 7.80 12.02 8.48
N ALA A 151 6.95 12.95 8.87
CA ALA A 151 7.20 13.72 10.10
C ALA A 151 7.02 12.75 11.28
N GLY A 152 7.91 12.81 12.27
CA GLY A 152 8.08 11.74 13.26
C GLY A 152 6.81 11.41 14.07
N LEU A 153 6.48 10.12 14.16
CA LEU A 153 5.36 9.61 14.95
C LEU A 153 5.76 9.51 16.42
N THR A 154 5.02 10.16 17.31
CA THR A 154 5.27 10.12 18.76
C THR A 154 4.15 9.39 19.48
N VAL A 155 4.46 8.27 20.13
CA VAL A 155 3.48 7.55 20.97
C VAL A 155 3.61 8.03 22.40
N SER A 156 2.57 8.68 22.90
CA SER A 156 2.46 9.13 24.30
C SER A 156 1.64 8.13 25.12
N GLY A 157 1.99 8.00 26.41
CA GLY A 157 1.05 7.49 27.42
C GLY A 157 0.19 8.65 27.94
N GLY A 158 -1.10 8.44 28.14
CA GLY A 158 -2.03 9.46 28.65
C GLY A 158 -3.26 8.81 29.29
N TYR A 159 -3.50 9.09 30.57
CA TYR A 159 -4.50 8.37 31.41
C TYR A 159 -5.95 8.54 30.94
N SER A 160 -6.64 7.43 30.71
CA SER A 160 -8.11 7.37 30.70
C SER A 160 -8.59 6.20 31.56
N THR A 161 -9.54 6.48 32.46
CA THR A 161 -10.27 5.48 33.26
C THR A 161 -11.27 4.66 32.45
N SER A 162 -11.68 5.15 31.28
CA SER A 162 -12.68 4.43 30.48
C SER A 162 -12.07 3.12 29.99
N THR A 163 -12.72 2.00 30.32
CA THR A 163 -12.57 0.78 29.52
C THR A 163 -13.18 1.07 28.17
N THR A 164 -12.38 1.63 27.26
CA THR A 164 -12.86 2.12 25.97
C THR A 164 -13.22 0.93 25.10
N LYS A 165 -14.44 0.42 25.25
CA LYS A 165 -15.14 -0.32 24.19
C LYS A 165 -15.02 0.56 22.96
N THR A 166 -14.16 0.15 22.03
CA THR A 166 -13.60 1.03 21.02
C THR A 166 -14.75 1.60 20.21
N LYS A 167 -14.91 2.93 20.20
CA LYS A 167 -16.03 3.55 19.51
C LYS A 167 -15.93 3.19 18.03
N GLN A 168 -17.01 2.65 17.47
CA GLN A 168 -17.12 2.44 16.04
C GLN A 168 -16.96 3.78 15.32
N LYS A 169 -15.80 4.01 14.68
CA LYS A 169 -15.67 5.11 13.74
C LYS A 169 -16.43 4.73 12.48
N GLY A 170 -17.52 5.43 12.22
CA GLY A 170 -18.11 5.46 10.90
C GLY A 170 -17.14 6.19 9.96
N ILE A 171 -16.62 5.48 8.95
CA ILE A 171 -15.82 6.11 7.90
C ILE A 171 -16.78 6.97 7.06
N SER A 172 -16.81 8.28 7.35
CA SER A 172 -17.74 9.24 6.74
C SER A 172 -17.15 9.96 5.51
N GLU A 173 -15.83 10.01 5.40
CA GLU A 173 -15.08 10.69 4.32
C GLU A 173 -14.23 9.67 3.56
N GLY A 174 -14.91 8.77 2.85
CA GLY A 174 -14.29 7.65 2.15
C GLY A 174 -13.53 8.05 0.88
N THR A 175 -12.38 7.41 0.64
CA THR A 175 -11.62 7.56 -0.61
C THR A 175 -12.46 7.04 -1.77
N VAL A 176 -12.77 7.90 -2.73
CA VAL A 176 -13.39 7.49 -3.99
C VAL A 176 -12.34 6.78 -4.85
N SER A 177 -12.53 5.49 -5.08
CA SER A 177 -11.74 4.73 -6.06
C SER A 177 -12.63 4.26 -7.22
N TYR A 178 -12.05 3.99 -8.39
CA TYR A 178 -12.78 3.64 -9.62
C TYR A 178 -12.36 2.26 -10.11
N CYS A 179 -13.22 1.26 -9.93
CA CYS A 179 -12.93 -0.10 -10.37
C CYS A 179 -13.07 -0.20 -11.90
N GLU A 180 -11.97 -0.52 -12.57
CA GLU A 180 -11.90 -0.67 -14.03
C GLU A 180 -12.68 -1.89 -14.53
N PRO A 181 -13.19 -1.88 -15.78
CA PRO A 181 -13.91 -3.01 -16.36
C PRO A 181 -13.02 -4.25 -16.44
N GLY A 182 -13.57 -5.41 -16.08
CA GLY A 182 -12.82 -6.67 -16.01
C GLY A 182 -12.02 -6.87 -14.72
N TYR A 183 -12.19 -6.05 -13.69
CA TYR A 183 -11.50 -6.21 -12.40
C TYR A 183 -12.47 -6.45 -11.23
N SER A 184 -12.02 -7.30 -10.31
CA SER A 184 -12.51 -7.37 -8.94
C SER A 184 -11.71 -6.40 -8.11
N CYS A 185 -12.34 -5.40 -7.53
CA CYS A 185 -11.69 -4.38 -6.72
C CYS A 185 -12.23 -4.38 -5.29
N TRP A 186 -11.36 -4.11 -4.33
CA TRP A 186 -11.76 -4.01 -2.92
C TRP A 186 -10.94 -2.96 -2.19
N ILE A 187 -11.44 -2.51 -1.04
CA ILE A 187 -10.74 -1.56 -0.17
C ILE A 187 -10.54 -2.25 1.18
N GLU A 188 -9.31 -2.25 1.67
CA GLU A 188 -8.96 -2.70 3.02
C GLU A 188 -8.70 -1.48 3.90
N ALA A 189 -9.31 -1.41 5.08
CA ALA A 189 -8.84 -0.54 6.15
C ALA A 189 -7.68 -1.24 6.85
N TRP A 190 -6.51 -0.61 6.89
CA TRP A 190 -5.33 -1.10 7.59
C TRP A 190 -5.15 -0.32 8.89
N THR A 191 -5.34 -0.99 10.03
CA THR A 191 -5.16 -0.45 11.38
C THR A 191 -3.82 -0.92 11.93
N ILE A 192 -2.93 0.01 12.21
CA ILE A 192 -1.62 -0.31 12.80
C ILE A 192 -1.81 -0.56 14.29
N VAL A 193 -1.28 -1.68 14.76
CA VAL A 193 -1.35 -2.10 16.16
C VAL A 193 0.06 -2.21 16.72
N ILE A 194 0.33 -1.54 17.84
CA ILE A 194 1.58 -1.64 18.58
C ILE A 194 1.42 -2.60 19.76
N THR A 195 2.37 -3.52 19.89
CA THR A 195 2.47 -4.44 21.02
C THR A 195 3.73 -4.18 21.84
N LEU A 196 3.57 -3.66 23.05
CA LEU A 196 4.64 -3.39 24.00
C LEU A 196 4.85 -4.57 24.94
N LYS A 197 6.10 -4.92 25.24
CA LYS A 197 6.51 -6.06 26.09
C LYS A 197 7.66 -5.65 27.00
N GLY A 198 7.53 -5.89 28.31
CA GLY A 198 8.60 -5.61 29.27
C GLY A 198 8.24 -5.91 30.72
N SER A 199 9.22 -5.81 31.61
CA SER A 199 9.00 -5.89 33.06
C SER A 199 8.15 -4.73 33.54
N CYS A 200 7.14 -5.02 34.37
CA CYS A 200 6.29 -4.05 35.04
C CYS A 200 6.21 -4.35 36.54
N THR A 201 5.90 -3.34 37.32
CA THR A 201 5.57 -3.43 38.75
C THR A 201 4.11 -3.05 38.95
N THR A 202 3.42 -3.77 39.83
CA THR A 202 2.06 -3.43 40.26
C THR A 202 2.12 -2.73 41.62
N SER A 203 1.82 -1.42 41.64
CA SER A 203 1.55 -0.67 42.87
C SER A 203 0.09 -0.83 43.29
N ARG A 204 -0.18 -0.80 44.59
CA ARG A 204 -1.51 -1.02 45.16
C ARG A 204 -1.87 0.06 46.15
N LYS A 205 -3.12 0.54 46.05
CA LYS A 205 -3.71 1.55 46.92
C LYS A 205 -5.11 1.13 47.36
N LEU A 206 -5.50 1.59 48.53
CA LEU A 206 -6.82 1.41 49.10
C LEU A 206 -7.38 2.80 49.42
N PHE A 207 -8.55 3.09 48.86
CA PHE A 207 -9.29 4.32 49.08
C PHE A 207 -10.57 4.04 49.86
N CYS A 208 -11.02 5.03 50.61
CA CYS A 208 -12.26 5.04 51.36
C CYS A 208 -12.98 6.35 51.06
N SER A 209 -14.13 6.30 50.38
CA SER A 209 -14.83 7.51 49.93
C SER A 209 -13.88 8.52 49.25
N ASP A 210 -13.08 8.02 48.31
CA ASP A 210 -12.00 8.71 47.56
C ASP A 210 -10.76 9.18 48.36
N GLU A 211 -10.73 9.04 49.69
CA GLU A 211 -9.53 9.31 50.51
C GLU A 211 -8.55 8.12 50.49
N GLU A 212 -7.26 8.35 50.17
CA GLU A 212 -6.23 7.29 50.23
C GLU A 212 -5.90 6.91 51.68
N ILE A 213 -6.57 5.87 52.20
CA ILE A 213 -6.34 5.39 53.57
C ILE A 213 -5.14 4.45 53.69
N TRP A 214 -4.63 3.89 52.58
CA TRP A 214 -3.42 3.08 52.58
C TRP A 214 -2.81 2.92 51.18
N SER A 215 -1.47 2.81 51.10
CA SER A 215 -0.76 2.39 49.89
C SER A 215 0.46 1.51 50.17
N GLU A 216 0.89 0.74 49.18
CA GLU A 216 2.01 -0.23 49.23
C GLU A 216 3.36 0.39 49.67
N SER A 217 3.50 1.71 49.54
CA SER A 217 4.62 2.49 50.10
C SER A 217 4.78 2.28 51.62
N SER A 218 3.67 2.04 52.32
CA SER A 218 3.54 1.88 53.77
C SER A 218 3.87 0.46 54.26
N CYS A 219 4.38 -0.42 53.41
CA CYS A 219 4.92 -1.72 53.81
C CYS A 219 6.33 -1.56 54.45
N PRO A 220 6.73 -2.38 55.44
CA PRO A 220 5.95 -3.46 56.07
C PRO A 220 4.84 -2.91 56.98
N LEU A 221 3.77 -3.68 57.16
CA LEU A 221 2.60 -3.27 57.93
C LEU A 221 2.97 -2.98 59.39
N SER A 222 2.94 -1.71 59.78
CA SER A 222 3.24 -1.22 61.13
C SER A 222 2.01 -1.12 62.04
N TRP A 223 0.82 -1.41 61.52
CA TRP A 223 -0.45 -1.21 62.21
C TRP A 223 -0.81 -2.39 63.13
N PRO A 224 -1.33 -2.15 64.34
CA PRO A 224 -1.79 -3.21 65.23
C PRO A 224 -3.06 -3.86 64.64
N GLU A 225 -3.01 -5.18 64.41
CA GLU A 225 -4.02 -5.98 63.69
C GLU A 225 -5.47 -5.95 64.23
N LYS A 226 -5.74 -5.28 65.36
CA LYS A 226 -6.98 -5.41 66.14
C LYS A 226 -8.22 -4.71 65.55
N PHE A 227 -8.05 -3.85 64.55
CA PHE A 227 -9.14 -3.04 63.97
C PHE A 227 -9.20 -3.08 62.43
N GLU A 228 -8.46 -4.00 61.82
CA GLU A 228 -8.48 -4.22 60.38
C GLU A 228 -9.34 -5.44 60.04
N CYS A 229 -10.22 -5.30 59.05
CA CYS A 229 -11.06 -6.41 58.62
C CYS A 229 -10.33 -7.35 57.64
N GLY A 230 -10.86 -8.57 57.48
CA GLY A 230 -10.22 -9.62 56.66
C GLY A 230 -9.97 -9.24 55.20
N GLN A 231 -10.85 -8.44 54.59
CA GLN A 231 -10.73 -7.94 53.21
C GLN A 231 -9.49 -7.03 53.07
N TRP A 232 -9.42 -5.96 53.87
CA TRP A 232 -8.28 -5.03 53.88
C TRP A 232 -6.98 -5.75 54.26
N LYS A 233 -7.01 -6.60 55.30
CA LYS A 233 -5.84 -7.38 55.72
C LYS A 233 -5.31 -8.24 54.57
N THR A 234 -6.19 -8.99 53.91
CA THR A 234 -5.81 -9.85 52.76
C THR A 234 -5.22 -9.02 51.62
N PHE A 235 -5.87 -7.91 51.22
CA PHE A 235 -5.36 -7.03 50.17
C PHE A 235 -3.97 -6.47 50.51
N LYS A 236 -3.78 -5.95 51.74
CA LYS A 236 -2.52 -5.35 52.19
C LYS A 236 -1.40 -6.38 52.39
N THR A 237 -1.70 -7.56 52.91
CA THR A 237 -0.72 -8.67 53.01
C THR A 237 -0.28 -9.09 51.62
N ASN A 238 -1.21 -9.38 50.71
CA ASN A 238 -0.92 -9.73 49.32
C ASN A 238 -0.15 -8.62 48.60
N ALA A 239 -0.43 -7.35 48.88
CA ALA A 239 0.32 -6.23 48.35
C ALA A 239 1.77 -6.21 48.86
N CYS A 240 1.98 -6.20 50.17
CA CYS A 240 3.32 -6.16 50.76
C CYS A 240 4.17 -7.38 50.39
N GLU A 241 3.59 -8.58 50.28
CA GLU A 241 4.29 -9.78 49.82
C GLU A 241 4.70 -9.74 48.35
N ASN A 242 4.02 -8.94 47.53
CA ASN A 242 4.30 -8.77 46.10
C ASN A 242 4.99 -7.43 45.77
N ARG A 243 5.31 -6.61 46.77
CA ARG A 243 5.97 -5.31 46.59
C ARG A 243 7.30 -5.49 45.88
N GLY A 244 7.46 -4.77 44.77
CA GLY A 244 8.69 -4.80 43.96
C GLY A 244 8.94 -6.12 43.21
N LYS A 245 7.99 -7.07 43.18
CA LYS A 245 8.08 -8.20 42.25
C LYS A 245 7.82 -7.67 40.83
N GLU A 246 8.80 -7.84 39.95
CA GLU A 246 8.62 -7.63 38.52
C GLU A 246 7.79 -8.78 37.91
N GLU A 247 6.80 -8.45 37.10
CA GLU A 247 6.08 -9.38 36.24
C GLU A 247 6.26 -8.96 34.76
N GLN A 248 6.03 -9.87 33.81
CA GLN A 248 6.07 -9.53 32.39
C GLN A 248 4.72 -8.99 31.92
N CYS A 249 4.66 -7.71 31.57
CA CYS A 249 3.50 -7.10 30.94
C CYS A 249 3.59 -7.20 29.41
N THR A 250 2.46 -7.49 28.77
CA THR A 250 2.25 -7.30 27.32
C THR A 250 1.03 -6.40 27.14
N VAL A 251 1.15 -5.40 26.27
CA VAL A 251 0.10 -4.41 26.01
C VAL A 251 -0.06 -4.28 24.51
N THR A 252 -1.28 -4.45 24.01
CA THR A 252 -1.60 -4.32 22.58
C THR A 252 -2.63 -3.22 22.41
N THR A 253 -2.30 -2.20 21.63
CA THR A 253 -3.14 -1.01 21.40
C THR A 253 -3.03 -0.57 19.92
N PRO A 254 -4.11 -0.12 19.26
CA PRO A 254 -3.99 0.53 17.97
C PRO A 254 -3.24 1.86 18.11
N LEU A 255 -2.62 2.32 17.03
CA LEU A 255 -2.31 3.75 16.92
C LEU A 255 -3.62 4.53 16.85
N LEU A 256 -3.64 5.74 17.41
CA LEU A 256 -4.84 6.57 17.49
C LEU A 256 -4.68 7.82 16.62
N GLU A 257 -5.80 8.48 16.33
CA GLU A 257 -5.81 9.79 15.69
C GLU A 257 -5.45 10.89 16.70
N SER A 258 -5.44 12.15 16.25
CA SER A 258 -5.16 13.30 17.10
C SER A 258 -6.16 13.48 18.25
N ASP A 259 -7.34 12.86 18.17
CA ASP A 259 -8.37 12.85 19.22
C ASP A 259 -8.04 11.94 20.41
N GLY A 260 -7.05 11.05 20.30
CA GLY A 260 -6.67 10.11 21.35
C GLY A 260 -7.72 9.04 21.68
N VAL A 261 -8.74 8.84 20.83
CA VAL A 261 -9.86 7.90 21.04
C VAL A 261 -10.10 7.02 19.81
N THR A 262 -9.96 7.58 18.61
CA THR A 262 -10.22 6.91 17.34
C THR A 262 -9.01 6.09 16.89
N PRO A 263 -9.16 4.80 16.56
CA PRO A 263 -8.10 4.03 15.89
C PRO A 263 -7.71 4.61 14.54
N PHE A 264 -6.43 4.96 14.40
CA PHE A 264 -5.84 5.39 13.14
C PHE A 264 -5.85 4.22 12.15
N HIS A 265 -6.41 4.48 10.98
CA HIS A 265 -6.46 3.56 9.86
C HIS A 265 -6.26 4.33 8.56
N PHE A 266 -5.88 3.62 7.50
CA PHE A 266 -5.85 4.16 6.15
C PHE A 266 -6.44 3.13 5.18
N GLU A 267 -7.03 3.64 4.11
CA GLU A 267 -7.66 2.82 3.07
C GLU A 267 -6.62 2.42 2.02
N ALA A 268 -6.45 1.11 1.86
CA ALA A 268 -5.61 0.49 0.83
C ALA A 268 -6.53 -0.10 -0.25
N PRO A 269 -6.65 0.54 -1.43
CA PRO A 269 -7.43 0.02 -2.53
C PRO A 269 -6.65 -1.07 -3.29
N PHE A 270 -7.34 -2.15 -3.60
CA PHE A 270 -6.83 -3.34 -4.30
C PHE A 270 -7.61 -3.63 -5.57
N ARG A 271 -6.95 -4.27 -6.53
CA ARG A 271 -7.62 -4.92 -7.67
C ARG A 271 -7.01 -6.26 -8.03
N LEU A 272 -7.81 -7.10 -8.67
CA LEU A 272 -7.43 -8.36 -9.28
C LEU A 272 -8.24 -8.55 -10.58
N PRO A 273 -7.61 -8.91 -11.72
CA PRO A 273 -8.33 -9.12 -12.96
C PRO A 273 -9.24 -10.36 -12.91
N ILE A 274 -10.48 -10.21 -13.38
CA ILE A 274 -11.47 -11.28 -13.51
C ILE A 274 -11.13 -12.11 -14.74
N LEU A 275 -10.28 -13.13 -14.58
CA LEU A 275 -9.64 -13.85 -15.69
C LEU A 275 -10.59 -14.40 -16.77
N SER A 276 -11.86 -14.66 -16.46
CA SER A 276 -12.87 -15.09 -17.44
C SER A 276 -13.28 -14.00 -18.44
N MET A 277 -12.88 -12.75 -18.21
CA MET A 277 -13.15 -11.60 -19.09
C MET A 277 -11.94 -11.17 -19.92
N TRP A 278 -10.76 -11.75 -19.69
CA TRP A 278 -9.52 -11.37 -20.37
C TRP A 278 -9.08 -12.49 -21.30
N ASP A 279 -8.89 -12.18 -22.59
CA ASP A 279 -8.43 -13.18 -23.55
C ASP A 279 -6.94 -13.49 -23.31
N LYS A 280 -6.66 -14.74 -22.89
CA LYS A 280 -5.29 -15.22 -22.71
C LYS A 280 -4.53 -15.16 -24.04
N PRO A 281 -3.44 -14.38 -24.17
CA PRO A 281 -2.72 -14.22 -25.42
C PRO A 281 -2.14 -15.56 -25.85
N ARG A 282 -2.47 -16.01 -27.06
CA ARG A 282 -2.04 -17.31 -27.58
C ARG A 282 -0.76 -17.18 -28.38
N ILE A 283 0.25 -17.98 -28.03
CA ILE A 283 1.48 -18.09 -28.82
C ILE A 283 1.17 -18.79 -30.15
N ILE A 284 1.52 -18.14 -31.27
CA ILE A 284 1.32 -18.65 -32.65
C ILE A 284 2.63 -18.93 -33.39
N GLY A 285 3.77 -18.52 -32.85
CA GLY A 285 5.06 -18.65 -33.50
C GLY A 285 6.18 -18.09 -32.66
N TYR A 286 7.36 -17.98 -33.26
CA TYR A 286 8.57 -17.54 -32.57
C TYR A 286 9.51 -16.81 -33.54
N ARG A 287 10.12 -15.71 -33.09
CA ARG A 287 11.09 -14.92 -33.87
C ARG A 287 12.00 -14.09 -32.98
N ALA A 288 13.29 -14.09 -33.25
CA ALA A 288 14.30 -13.19 -32.68
C ALA A 288 14.20 -13.06 -31.15
N GLY A 289 14.33 -14.16 -30.41
CA GLY A 289 14.26 -14.13 -28.95
C GLY A 289 12.86 -14.05 -28.36
N ASN A 290 11.81 -13.90 -29.17
CA ASN A 290 10.45 -13.56 -28.74
C ASN A 290 9.40 -14.54 -29.28
N TYR A 291 8.37 -14.81 -28.50
CA TYR A 291 7.18 -15.54 -28.93
C TYR A 291 6.24 -14.59 -29.67
N LEU A 292 5.72 -15.00 -30.83
CA LEU A 292 4.73 -14.24 -31.58
C LEU A 292 3.33 -14.56 -31.06
N LEU A 293 2.53 -13.53 -30.80
CA LEU A 293 1.18 -13.66 -30.28
C LEU A 293 0.13 -13.59 -31.39
N ALA A 294 -0.95 -14.35 -31.25
CA ALA A 294 -2.16 -14.14 -32.03
C ALA A 294 -2.69 -12.71 -31.79
N HIS A 295 -3.26 -12.11 -32.84
CA HIS A 295 -3.96 -10.85 -32.66
C HIS A 295 -5.10 -11.03 -31.65
N ASN A 296 -5.04 -10.24 -30.58
CA ASN A 296 -6.09 -10.07 -29.58
C ASN A 296 -6.53 -8.61 -29.52
N ASP A 297 -7.59 -8.34 -28.76
CA ASP A 297 -8.17 -7.01 -28.59
C ASP A 297 -7.22 -6.03 -27.86
N HIS A 298 -6.26 -6.56 -27.08
CA HIS A 298 -5.24 -5.79 -26.37
C HIS A 298 -4.05 -5.35 -27.26
N GLY A 299 -3.99 -5.77 -28.53
CA GLY A 299 -3.01 -5.27 -29.51
C GLY A 299 -1.56 -5.75 -29.31
N PHE A 300 -1.31 -6.70 -28.41
CA PHE A 300 0.02 -7.29 -28.24
C PHE A 300 0.40 -8.19 -29.43
N VAL A 301 1.67 -8.15 -29.84
CA VAL A 301 2.19 -8.89 -31.00
C VAL A 301 3.33 -9.84 -30.66
N SER A 302 4.05 -9.62 -29.56
CA SER A 302 5.05 -10.56 -29.08
C SER A 302 5.19 -10.60 -27.56
N TYR A 303 5.76 -11.68 -27.04
CA TYR A 303 6.04 -11.92 -25.64
C TYR A 303 7.50 -12.33 -25.44
N ASP A 304 8.18 -11.71 -24.47
CA ASP A 304 9.53 -12.08 -24.05
C ASP A 304 9.50 -12.90 -22.75
N ALA A 305 9.83 -14.19 -22.86
CA ALA A 305 9.92 -15.09 -21.71
C ALA A 305 11.22 -14.94 -20.91
N THR A 306 12.28 -14.35 -21.48
CA THR A 306 13.59 -14.22 -20.83
C THR A 306 13.82 -12.85 -20.18
N SER A 307 12.87 -11.92 -20.31
CA SER A 307 12.97 -10.63 -19.63
C SER A 307 12.82 -10.81 -18.11
N SER A 308 13.78 -10.27 -17.35
CA SER A 308 13.70 -10.10 -15.90
C SER A 308 12.60 -9.12 -15.49
N ASP A 309 12.22 -8.23 -16.40
CA ASP A 309 11.31 -7.14 -16.12
C ASP A 309 9.86 -7.63 -16.15
N GLN A 310 8.99 -6.91 -15.44
CA GLN A 310 7.55 -7.17 -15.46
C GLN A 310 6.95 -6.90 -16.86
N ALA A 311 7.53 -5.98 -17.62
CA ALA A 311 7.05 -5.59 -18.95
C ALA A 311 7.44 -6.60 -20.05
N ARG A 312 6.74 -7.74 -20.10
CA ARG A 312 7.03 -8.86 -21.02
C ARG A 312 6.27 -8.85 -22.35
N TYR A 313 5.29 -7.96 -22.52
CA TYR A 313 4.43 -7.93 -23.71
C TYR A 313 4.80 -6.77 -24.62
N ARG A 314 4.90 -7.00 -25.93
CA ARG A 314 5.19 -5.94 -26.91
C ARG A 314 3.97 -5.59 -27.73
N ASP A 315 3.66 -4.30 -27.84
CA ASP A 315 2.59 -3.79 -28.72
C ASP A 315 3.03 -3.63 -30.19
N ARG A 316 2.10 -3.23 -31.06
CA ARG A 316 2.37 -2.92 -32.47
C ARG A 316 3.31 -1.72 -32.69
N SER A 317 3.35 -0.78 -31.75
CA SER A 317 4.24 0.38 -31.77
C SER A 317 5.69 0.02 -31.37
N GLY A 318 5.88 -1.18 -30.81
CA GLY A 318 7.16 -1.70 -30.38
C GLY A 318 7.50 -1.42 -28.91
N ASN A 319 6.56 -0.90 -28.12
CA ASN A 319 6.72 -0.62 -26.69
C ASN A 319 6.50 -1.90 -25.86
N TRP A 320 7.14 -1.96 -24.69
CA TRP A 320 6.98 -3.05 -23.72
C TRP A 320 5.96 -2.69 -22.63
N HIS A 321 5.13 -3.65 -22.27
CA HIS A 321 3.98 -3.52 -21.38
C HIS A 321 3.92 -4.67 -20.38
N TYR A 322 3.44 -4.37 -19.18
CA TYR A 322 2.96 -5.37 -18.23
C TYR A 322 1.49 -5.68 -18.53
N TYR A 323 1.09 -6.94 -18.49
CA TYR A 323 -0.29 -7.37 -18.72
C TYR A 323 -0.79 -8.14 -17.50
N GLU A 324 -1.46 -7.41 -16.61
CA GLU A 324 -1.87 -7.85 -15.26
C GLU A 324 -2.70 -9.15 -15.21
N PRO A 325 -3.63 -9.45 -16.14
CA PRO A 325 -4.38 -10.71 -16.17
C PRO A 325 -3.52 -11.94 -16.45
N TYR A 326 -2.42 -11.79 -17.20
CA TYR A 326 -1.53 -12.88 -17.55
C TYR A 326 -0.06 -12.41 -17.47
N PRO A 327 0.50 -12.26 -16.25
CA PRO A 327 1.86 -11.75 -16.06
C PRO A 327 2.92 -12.58 -16.81
N THR A 328 2.71 -13.89 -16.88
CA THR A 328 3.54 -14.81 -17.68
C THR A 328 2.72 -15.75 -18.56
N LEU A 329 3.38 -16.31 -19.58
CA LEU A 329 2.84 -17.34 -20.47
C LEU A 329 3.62 -18.65 -20.34
N ASP A 330 4.21 -18.92 -19.17
CA ASP A 330 5.17 -20.01 -18.97
C ASP A 330 4.56 -21.39 -19.31
N ASP A 331 3.26 -21.56 -19.10
CA ASP A 331 2.52 -22.77 -19.46
C ASP A 331 2.35 -22.99 -20.97
N GLN A 332 2.36 -21.91 -21.77
CA GLN A 332 2.37 -21.98 -23.22
C GLN A 332 3.81 -22.08 -23.76
N VAL A 333 4.74 -21.35 -23.16
CA VAL A 333 6.18 -21.39 -23.49
C VAL A 333 6.72 -22.81 -23.31
N ALA A 334 6.44 -23.47 -22.17
CA ALA A 334 6.88 -24.84 -21.92
C ALA A 334 6.26 -25.88 -22.88
N LYS A 335 5.08 -25.58 -23.46
CA LYS A 335 4.39 -26.44 -24.46
C LYS A 335 4.72 -26.06 -25.90
N PHE A 336 5.44 -24.97 -26.13
CA PHE A 336 5.71 -24.48 -27.48
C PHE A 336 6.78 -25.34 -28.16
N VAL A 337 6.38 -26.07 -29.20
CA VAL A 337 7.30 -26.84 -30.03
C VAL A 337 7.98 -25.90 -31.01
N HIS A 338 9.25 -25.57 -30.76
CA HIS A 338 10.05 -24.78 -31.69
C HIS A 338 10.21 -25.53 -33.04
N PRO A 339 10.02 -24.85 -34.19
CA PRO A 339 10.32 -25.44 -35.49
C PRO A 339 11.81 -25.72 -35.62
N HIS A 340 12.19 -26.73 -36.41
CA HIS A 340 13.60 -27.00 -36.71
C HIS A 340 14.22 -25.80 -37.43
N PRO A 341 15.28 -25.18 -36.88
CA PRO A 341 15.80 -23.92 -37.40
C PRO A 341 16.56 -24.14 -38.70
N ARG A 342 16.37 -23.25 -39.67
CA ARG A 342 17.13 -23.28 -40.92
C ARG A 342 18.20 -22.19 -40.91
N ILE A 343 19.45 -22.59 -41.14
CA ILE A 343 20.57 -21.64 -41.26
C ILE A 343 20.41 -20.82 -42.55
N VAL A 344 20.35 -19.49 -42.39
CA VAL A 344 20.30 -18.50 -43.48
C VAL A 344 21.72 -18.05 -43.84
N ARG A 345 22.54 -17.76 -42.84
CA ARG A 345 23.90 -17.22 -43.02
C ARG A 345 24.82 -17.85 -41.98
N ALA A 346 25.86 -18.56 -42.39
CA ALA A 346 26.96 -18.84 -41.47
C ALA A 346 27.77 -17.55 -41.23
N GLY A 347 28.36 -17.45 -40.05
CA GLY A 347 29.45 -16.55 -39.72
C GLY A 347 30.69 -17.38 -39.40
N GLU A 348 31.70 -16.74 -38.82
CA GLU A 348 32.94 -17.43 -38.42
C GLU A 348 32.66 -18.47 -37.31
N TRP A 349 32.00 -18.03 -36.23
CA TRP A 349 31.76 -18.80 -35.00
C TRP A 349 30.27 -19.07 -34.67
N CYS A 350 29.35 -18.44 -35.42
CA CYS A 350 27.91 -18.51 -35.18
C CYS A 350 27.14 -18.64 -36.51
N TYR A 351 25.87 -19.03 -36.45
CA TYR A 351 25.01 -19.26 -37.60
C TYR A 351 23.70 -18.50 -37.42
N GLU A 352 23.42 -17.55 -38.32
CA GLU A 352 22.15 -16.84 -38.38
C GLU A 352 21.06 -17.80 -38.89
N LEU A 353 20.02 -17.94 -38.07
CA LEU A 353 18.85 -18.78 -38.30
C LEU A 353 17.71 -17.96 -38.93
N ASP A 354 16.77 -18.61 -39.60
CA ASP A 354 15.60 -17.95 -40.20
C ASP A 354 14.61 -17.37 -39.17
N SER A 355 14.74 -17.74 -37.90
CA SER A 355 14.14 -17.04 -36.76
C SER A 355 14.72 -15.64 -36.53
N LYS A 356 15.81 -15.22 -37.22
CA LYS A 356 16.65 -14.03 -36.93
C LYS A 356 17.39 -14.09 -35.59
N GLU A 357 17.89 -15.27 -35.25
CA GLU A 357 18.76 -15.51 -34.10
C GLU A 357 20.11 -16.01 -34.59
N TRP A 358 21.18 -15.77 -33.82
CA TRP A 358 22.47 -16.39 -34.03
C TRP A 358 22.62 -17.60 -33.12
N PHE A 359 22.92 -18.78 -33.68
CA PHE A 359 23.28 -19.98 -32.94
C PHE A 359 24.80 -20.16 -32.93
N CYS A 360 25.42 -20.23 -31.76
CA CYS A 360 26.86 -20.34 -31.58
C CYS A 360 27.16 -21.69 -30.89
N PRO A 361 27.52 -22.76 -31.62
CA PRO A 361 27.66 -24.11 -31.05
C PRO A 361 28.84 -24.24 -30.08
N ASP A 362 29.87 -23.42 -30.24
CA ASP A 362 31.09 -23.45 -29.42
C ASP A 362 30.92 -22.78 -28.04
N ARG A 363 29.74 -22.18 -27.79
CA ARG A 363 29.40 -21.56 -26.49
C ARG A 363 29.10 -22.65 -25.46
N GLN A 364 29.78 -22.59 -24.32
CA GLN A 364 29.57 -23.53 -23.22
C GLN A 364 28.19 -23.34 -22.56
N GLY A 365 27.61 -24.45 -22.08
CA GLY A 365 26.27 -24.48 -21.50
C GLY A 365 25.14 -24.47 -22.54
N ASP A 366 23.96 -24.05 -22.08
CA ASP A 366 22.72 -24.01 -22.88
C ASP A 366 22.48 -22.64 -23.55
N GLU A 367 23.24 -21.61 -23.16
CA GLU A 367 23.20 -20.24 -23.71
C GLU A 367 23.85 -20.15 -25.10
N ARG A 368 23.28 -20.85 -26.09
CA ARG A 368 23.81 -20.94 -27.46
C ARG A 368 23.12 -20.02 -28.45
N TYR A 369 22.06 -19.32 -28.04
CA TYR A 369 21.29 -18.42 -28.91
C TYR A 369 21.56 -16.96 -28.53
N TYR A 370 21.74 -16.11 -29.53
CA TYR A 370 21.99 -14.67 -29.38
C TYR A 370 21.11 -13.88 -30.35
N THR A 371 20.70 -12.67 -29.94
CA THR A 371 20.01 -11.71 -30.83
C THR A 371 20.53 -10.31 -30.57
N GLU A 372 20.84 -9.59 -31.64
CA GLU A 372 21.30 -8.19 -31.59
C GLU A 372 20.35 -7.30 -30.78
N ALA A 373 19.03 -7.52 -30.89
CA ALA A 373 18.00 -6.79 -30.15
C ALA A 373 18.01 -7.03 -28.61
N LYS A 374 18.60 -8.12 -28.13
CA LYS A 374 18.75 -8.42 -26.70
C LYS A 374 20.14 -8.09 -26.17
N GLY A 375 21.18 -8.21 -27.01
CA GLY A 375 22.57 -7.95 -26.61
C GLY A 375 23.21 -9.01 -25.72
N TYR A 376 22.48 -10.05 -25.31
CA TYR A 376 22.97 -11.17 -24.50
C TYR A 376 22.64 -12.55 -25.10
N TYR A 377 23.33 -13.58 -24.60
CA TYR A 377 23.10 -14.99 -24.95
C TYR A 377 22.04 -15.60 -24.03
N TYR A 378 21.18 -16.47 -24.54
CA TYR A 378 20.12 -17.13 -23.78
C TYR A 378 19.92 -18.58 -24.19
N ALA A 379 19.34 -19.36 -23.27
CA ALA A 379 18.96 -20.75 -23.50
C ALA A 379 17.57 -20.86 -24.13
N LYS A 380 17.36 -21.93 -24.89
CA LYS A 380 16.04 -22.30 -25.45
C LYS A 380 15.77 -23.78 -25.17
N PRO A 381 15.25 -24.11 -23.97
CA PRO A 381 14.95 -25.49 -23.61
C PRO A 381 14.04 -26.14 -24.66
N ASN A 382 14.35 -27.39 -25.03
CA ASN A 382 13.61 -28.17 -26.03
C ASN A 382 13.63 -27.63 -27.48
N ALA A 383 14.36 -26.54 -27.77
CA ALA A 383 14.55 -26.11 -29.15
C ALA A 383 15.50 -27.08 -29.88
N PRO A 384 15.12 -27.62 -31.06
CA PRO A 384 16.05 -28.40 -31.87
C PRO A 384 17.24 -27.51 -32.30
N GLN A 385 18.45 -28.04 -32.17
CA GLN A 385 19.67 -27.37 -32.60
C GLN A 385 19.95 -27.73 -34.09
N PRO A 386 20.54 -26.82 -34.88
CA PRO A 386 21.05 -27.17 -36.21
C PRO A 386 22.03 -28.35 -36.13
N THR A 387 21.89 -29.30 -37.04
CA THR A 387 22.78 -30.47 -37.14
C THR A 387 24.18 -30.08 -37.62
N VAL A 388 25.17 -30.95 -37.37
CA VAL A 388 26.55 -30.74 -37.83
C VAL A 388 26.62 -30.68 -39.35
N GLU A 389 25.79 -31.48 -40.02
CA GLU A 389 25.63 -31.56 -41.46
C GLU A 389 25.04 -30.25 -42.02
N GLU A 390 23.99 -29.70 -41.40
CA GLU A 390 23.41 -28.40 -41.80
C GLU A 390 24.41 -27.26 -41.62
N MET A 391 25.16 -27.24 -40.50
CA MET A 391 26.21 -26.27 -40.24
C MET A 391 27.36 -26.36 -41.26
N ALA A 392 27.80 -27.57 -41.60
CA ALA A 392 28.82 -27.80 -42.63
C ALA A 392 28.33 -27.38 -44.03
N GLN A 393 27.08 -27.69 -44.39
CA GLN A 393 26.47 -27.24 -45.64
C GLN A 393 26.35 -25.71 -45.72
N ALA A 394 25.96 -25.05 -44.64
CA ALA A 394 25.86 -23.59 -44.59
C ALA A 394 27.23 -22.92 -44.80
N ARG A 395 28.28 -23.42 -44.13
CA ARG A 395 29.67 -22.97 -44.35
C ARG A 395 30.12 -23.23 -45.79
N ALA A 396 29.78 -24.38 -46.38
CA ALA A 396 30.14 -24.70 -47.76
C ALA A 396 29.46 -23.76 -48.79
N ARG A 397 28.18 -23.40 -48.60
CA ARG A 397 27.43 -22.48 -49.48
C ARG A 397 27.97 -21.06 -49.50
N GLN A 398 28.68 -20.64 -48.45
CA GLN A 398 29.24 -19.29 -48.32
C GLN A 398 30.69 -19.15 -48.75
N ARG A 399 31.44 -20.27 -48.82
CA ARG A 399 32.76 -20.21 -49.43
C ARG A 399 32.57 -19.66 -50.84
N PRO A 400 33.31 -18.61 -51.24
CA PRO A 400 33.30 -18.22 -52.64
C PRO A 400 33.66 -19.48 -53.45
N PRO A 401 33.02 -19.70 -54.62
CA PRO A 401 33.40 -20.81 -55.48
C PRO A 401 34.92 -20.73 -55.68
N PRO A 402 35.66 -21.84 -55.57
CA PRO A 402 37.11 -21.81 -55.64
C PRO A 402 37.49 -21.05 -56.90
N SER A 403 38.13 -19.90 -56.71
CA SER A 403 38.46 -18.96 -57.77
C SER A 403 39.07 -19.76 -58.90
N ALA A 404 38.41 -19.78 -60.07
CA ALA A 404 38.80 -20.62 -61.20
C ALA A 404 40.31 -20.52 -61.37
N PRO A 405 41.05 -21.65 -61.40
CA PRO A 405 42.48 -21.69 -61.14
C PRO A 405 43.14 -20.64 -62.01
N GLU A 406 43.70 -19.62 -61.34
CA GLU A 406 44.11 -18.37 -61.96
C GLU A 406 45.05 -18.69 -63.12
N GLU A 407 44.50 -18.63 -64.34
CA GLU A 407 45.21 -19.11 -65.51
C GLU A 407 46.38 -18.14 -65.71
N LYS A 408 47.57 -18.61 -65.34
CA LYS A 408 48.78 -17.79 -65.28
C LYS A 408 49.17 -17.35 -66.69
N ALA A 409 48.52 -16.29 -67.14
CA ALA A 409 48.88 -15.54 -68.32
C ALA A 409 50.26 -14.93 -68.06
N HIS A 410 51.31 -15.68 -68.43
CA HIS A 410 52.67 -15.19 -68.55
C HIS A 410 52.73 -14.19 -69.72
N GLY A 411 52.15 -13.01 -69.52
CA GLY A 411 52.22 -11.86 -70.42
C GLY A 411 53.41 -10.99 -70.06
N GLN A 412 54.48 -11.07 -70.83
CA GLN A 412 55.60 -10.13 -70.75
C GLN A 412 55.22 -8.81 -71.45
N GLY A 413 55.65 -7.70 -70.84
CA GLY A 413 55.65 -6.36 -71.43
C GLY A 413 54.29 -5.64 -71.42
N SER A 414 54.21 -4.31 -71.42
CA SER A 414 55.20 -3.24 -71.24
C SER A 414 54.49 -1.94 -71.62
N GLY A 415 54.49 -0.93 -70.74
CA GLY A 415 54.19 0.45 -71.11
C GLY A 415 52.71 0.87 -71.21
N GLU A 416 52.51 2.18 -71.04
CA GLU A 416 51.30 2.95 -71.38
C GLU A 416 49.96 2.57 -70.73
N ARG A 417 49.66 3.21 -69.58
CA ARG A 417 48.50 4.10 -69.44
C ARG A 417 48.54 4.88 -68.12
N GLN A 418 48.93 6.16 -68.19
CA GLN A 418 48.85 7.12 -67.08
C GLN A 418 47.61 8.04 -67.17
N ASP A 419 46.72 7.82 -68.14
CA ASP A 419 45.71 8.81 -68.53
C ASP A 419 44.29 8.57 -67.99
N GLU A 420 44.01 7.46 -67.32
CA GLU A 420 42.64 7.15 -66.83
C GLU A 420 42.37 7.63 -65.39
N GLU A 421 43.42 7.96 -64.64
CA GLU A 421 43.30 8.42 -63.24
C GLU A 421 42.83 9.89 -63.14
N LYS A 422 43.08 10.72 -64.16
CA LYS A 422 42.61 12.11 -64.23
C LYS A 422 41.13 12.27 -64.61
N ALA A 423 40.48 11.23 -65.12
CA ALA A 423 39.08 11.30 -65.55
C ALA A 423 38.07 11.17 -64.38
N LYS A 424 38.47 10.53 -63.27
CA LYS A 424 37.58 10.30 -62.11
C LYS A 424 37.60 11.42 -61.07
N GLU A 425 38.66 12.24 -61.03
CA GLU A 425 38.79 13.33 -60.07
C GLU A 425 37.84 14.53 -60.34
N TRP A 426 37.32 14.67 -61.57
CA TRP A 426 36.40 15.75 -61.92
C TRP A 426 34.93 15.48 -61.54
N ALA A 427 34.53 14.20 -61.47
CA ALA A 427 33.15 13.82 -61.14
C ALA A 427 32.82 13.92 -59.64
N ALA A 428 33.82 13.86 -58.77
CA ALA A 428 33.63 13.84 -57.31
C ALA A 428 33.38 15.22 -56.66
N LYS A 429 33.53 16.33 -57.40
CA LYS A 429 33.48 17.70 -56.83
C LYS A 429 32.14 18.45 -56.95
N ASN A 430 31.11 17.85 -57.56
CA ASN A 430 29.81 18.52 -57.83
C ASN A 430 28.59 17.86 -57.14
N SER A 431 28.77 17.09 -56.05
CA SER A 431 27.66 16.42 -55.35
C SER A 431 27.29 17.02 -53.99
N GLU A 432 28.00 18.05 -53.50
CA GLU A 432 27.76 18.67 -52.18
C GLU A 432 27.22 20.10 -52.28
N GLN A 433 25.99 20.26 -52.78
CA GLN A 433 25.14 21.43 -52.49
C GLN A 433 23.67 21.15 -52.87
N GLY A 434 22.81 20.93 -51.86
CA GLY A 434 21.40 20.59 -52.12
C GLY A 434 20.61 20.11 -50.90
N SER A 435 20.71 20.80 -49.76
CA SER A 435 19.94 20.48 -48.54
C SER A 435 19.07 21.66 -48.11
N ARG A 436 17.79 21.35 -47.77
CA ARG A 436 16.72 22.23 -47.20
C ARG A 436 16.16 23.28 -48.18
N THR A 437 14.83 23.39 -48.32
CA THR A 437 13.93 23.98 -47.30
C THR A 437 12.45 23.53 -47.33
N HIS A 438 11.79 23.72 -46.18
CA HIS A 438 10.35 23.93 -45.87
C HIS A 438 9.20 23.03 -46.38
N GLU A 439 8.67 22.23 -45.44
CA GLU A 439 7.41 22.48 -44.69
C GLU A 439 6.16 23.13 -45.33
N THR A 440 5.04 22.45 -45.07
CA THR A 440 3.70 22.98 -44.68
C THR A 440 2.75 23.57 -45.73
N ALA A 441 1.68 22.82 -46.03
CA ALA A 441 0.29 23.33 -46.09
C ALA A 441 -0.73 22.19 -45.99
N GLN A 442 -1.85 22.44 -45.30
CA GLN A 442 -3.04 21.57 -45.26
C GLN A 442 -3.92 21.83 -46.50
N ASP A 443 -4.73 20.86 -46.95
CA ASP A 443 -6.18 20.85 -46.67
C ASP A 443 -7.02 19.83 -47.47
N LEU A 444 -8.07 19.35 -46.78
CA LEU A 444 -9.42 18.99 -47.26
C LEU A 444 -9.61 18.34 -48.64
N LYS A 445 -10.00 17.05 -48.62
CA LYS A 445 -11.28 16.60 -49.23
C LYS A 445 -11.75 15.22 -48.76
N GLU A 446 -12.50 15.25 -47.67
CA GLU A 446 -13.87 14.73 -47.58
C GLU A 446 -14.41 14.01 -48.83
N SER A 447 -14.78 12.74 -48.68
CA SER A 447 -15.85 12.15 -49.50
C SER A 447 -16.68 11.17 -48.66
N GLU A 448 -17.93 11.54 -48.45
CA GLU A 448 -18.91 10.76 -47.69
C GLU A 448 -19.38 9.55 -48.51
N ARG A 449 -19.53 8.38 -47.87
CA ARG A 449 -20.56 7.40 -48.23
C ARG A 449 -21.14 6.72 -46.99
N LYS A 450 -22.34 7.14 -46.60
CA LYS A 450 -23.23 6.44 -45.65
C LYS A 450 -24.20 5.50 -46.41
N PRO A 451 -24.90 4.58 -45.71
CA PRO A 451 -25.34 3.30 -46.30
C PRO A 451 -26.84 3.24 -46.67
N GLN A 452 -27.22 2.29 -47.53
CA GLN A 452 -28.62 1.84 -47.73
C GLN A 452 -28.71 0.35 -48.16
N GLY A 453 -29.82 -0.31 -47.81
CA GLY A 453 -30.18 -1.70 -48.15
C GLY A 453 -29.74 -2.71 -47.07
N SER A 454 -30.58 -3.36 -46.25
CA SER A 454 -31.86 -4.06 -46.50
C SER A 454 -31.69 -5.26 -47.48
N THR A 455 -32.28 -6.43 -47.28
CA THR A 455 -33.46 -6.80 -46.46
C THR A 455 -33.47 -8.31 -46.13
N GLU A 456 -34.02 -8.69 -44.97
CA GLU A 456 -34.93 -9.83 -44.73
C GLU A 456 -34.69 -11.29 -45.23
N ASN A 457 -34.87 -12.20 -44.25
CA ASN A 457 -35.81 -13.36 -44.24
C ASN A 457 -35.35 -14.83 -44.41
N ASN A 458 -36.03 -15.65 -43.60
CA ASN A 458 -36.28 -17.10 -43.63
C ASN A 458 -35.17 -18.09 -43.20
N SER A 459 -35.47 -19.27 -42.60
CA SER A 459 -36.60 -19.70 -41.74
C SER A 459 -36.42 -21.16 -41.25
N LYS A 460 -36.88 -21.47 -40.03
CA LYS A 460 -37.51 -22.74 -39.55
C LYS A 460 -36.94 -24.16 -39.86
N GLY A 461 -36.87 -24.97 -38.80
CA GLY A 461 -37.02 -26.45 -38.80
C GLY A 461 -35.71 -27.23 -38.68
N ALA A 462 -35.60 -28.41 -38.04
CA ALA A 462 -36.50 -29.26 -37.23
C ALA A 462 -35.57 -30.05 -36.23
N LYS A 463 -35.92 -30.38 -34.97
CA LYS A 463 -36.92 -31.31 -34.40
C LYS A 463 -36.72 -32.81 -34.76
N GLU A 464 -36.07 -33.58 -33.86
CA GLU A 464 -36.41 -34.94 -33.34
C GLU A 464 -35.39 -35.36 -32.24
N ARG A 465 -35.79 -35.88 -31.05
CA ARG A 465 -36.03 -37.30 -30.60
C ARG A 465 -34.79 -38.22 -30.70
N THR A 466 -34.44 -39.18 -29.81
CA THR A 466 -34.87 -39.75 -28.48
C THR A 466 -33.71 -40.69 -27.98
N GLY A 467 -33.61 -41.31 -26.79
CA GLY A 467 -34.48 -41.48 -25.59
C GLY A 467 -33.88 -40.87 -24.30
N GLU A 468 -33.90 -41.38 -23.05
CA GLU A 468 -34.01 -42.73 -22.38
C GLU A 468 -32.68 -43.51 -22.27
N THR A 469 -32.21 -44.02 -21.11
CA THR A 469 -32.71 -44.21 -19.71
C THR A 469 -31.57 -43.92 -18.70
N GLY A 470 -31.72 -43.75 -17.38
CA GLY A 470 -32.86 -43.78 -16.44
C GLY A 470 -32.32 -43.92 -14.99
N GLU A 471 -33.16 -43.72 -13.98
CA GLU A 471 -32.99 -44.16 -12.55
C GLU A 471 -31.79 -43.54 -11.76
N ASP A 472 -31.90 -43.18 -10.47
CA ASP A 472 -33.02 -43.22 -9.53
C ASP A 472 -32.80 -42.26 -8.34
N SER A 473 -33.90 -41.82 -7.69
CA SER A 473 -33.99 -41.41 -6.26
C SER A 473 -33.09 -40.28 -5.69
N ALA A 474 -33.49 -39.44 -4.71
CA ALA A 474 -34.78 -39.19 -4.04
C ALA A 474 -34.68 -37.89 -3.19
N VAL A 475 -35.83 -37.22 -2.92
CA VAL A 475 -36.22 -36.58 -1.62
C VAL A 475 -35.17 -35.65 -0.94
N GLN A 476 -35.33 -34.33 -0.75
CA GLN A 476 -36.39 -33.49 -0.14
C GLN A 476 -36.05 -32.02 -0.54
N GLY A 477 -36.93 -31.01 -0.61
CA GLY A 477 -38.11 -30.75 0.21
C GLY A 477 -37.95 -29.43 0.98
N LEU A 478 -37.79 -28.28 0.30
CA LEU A 478 -37.82 -26.94 0.92
C LEU A 478 -38.84 -26.03 0.23
N LYS A 479 -39.65 -25.34 1.04
CA LYS A 479 -40.77 -24.49 0.60
C LYS A 479 -40.27 -23.11 0.18
N ALA A 480 -40.73 -22.64 -0.98
CA ALA A 480 -40.69 -21.21 -1.30
C ALA A 480 -41.90 -20.52 -0.64
N ASN A 481 -41.65 -19.47 0.14
CA ASN A 481 -42.67 -18.46 0.41
C ASN A 481 -42.55 -17.36 -0.65
N LYS A 482 -43.72 -17.00 -1.19
CA LYS A 482 -43.94 -15.92 -2.14
C LYS A 482 -44.80 -14.86 -1.44
N ASP A 483 -45.01 -13.74 -2.13
CA ASP A 483 -45.76 -12.56 -1.69
C ASP A 483 -44.89 -11.64 -0.80
N THR A 484 -44.84 -10.33 -1.01
CA THR A 484 -45.88 -9.43 -1.54
C THR A 484 -45.33 -8.47 -2.60
N ALA A 485 -46.20 -7.93 -3.46
CA ALA A 485 -45.85 -6.95 -4.48
C ALA A 485 -46.53 -5.59 -4.21
N GLU A 486 -46.00 -4.55 -4.88
CA GLU A 486 -46.74 -3.40 -5.39
C GLU A 486 -47.31 -2.38 -4.38
N GLU A 487 -46.61 -1.24 -4.25
CA GLU A 487 -47.30 0.05 -4.31
C GLU A 487 -46.45 1.06 -5.10
N ALA A 488 -47.10 1.94 -5.86
CA ALA A 488 -46.46 2.79 -6.85
C ALA A 488 -46.82 4.27 -6.70
N GLY A 489 -45.80 5.12 -6.78
CA GLY A 489 -45.89 6.40 -7.48
C GLY A 489 -46.54 7.57 -6.76
N LYS A 490 -45.69 8.51 -6.33
CA LYS A 490 -45.85 9.95 -6.58
C LYS A 490 -44.56 10.65 -6.18
N ASP A 491 -43.91 11.33 -7.12
CA ASP A 491 -43.27 12.61 -6.81
C ASP A 491 -43.24 13.51 -8.04
N LYS A 492 -43.24 14.82 -7.78
CA LYS A 492 -43.54 15.86 -8.76
C LYS A 492 -42.29 16.40 -9.45
N GLU A 493 -42.46 16.79 -10.71
CA GLU A 493 -41.65 17.87 -11.29
C GLU A 493 -41.81 19.15 -10.47
N GLN A 494 -40.70 19.77 -10.08
CA GLN A 494 -40.57 21.22 -9.95
C GLN A 494 -39.12 21.60 -10.24
N GLY A 495 -38.92 22.59 -11.11
CA GLY A 495 -37.61 23.07 -11.52
C GLY A 495 -37.39 24.54 -11.16
N SER A 496 -36.13 24.88 -10.93
CA SER A 496 -35.50 26.22 -10.93
C SER A 496 -34.00 25.95 -10.94
N GLU A 497 -33.19 26.28 -11.96
CA GLU A 497 -32.93 27.59 -12.59
C GLU A 497 -32.28 28.60 -11.62
N ILE A 498 -31.18 29.24 -12.09
CA ILE A 498 -30.35 30.26 -11.39
C ILE A 498 -29.41 29.65 -10.32
N SER A 499 -28.13 30.03 -10.14
CA SER A 499 -27.30 31.16 -10.64
C SER A 499 -25.89 30.75 -11.12
N LYS A 500 -25.26 31.66 -11.88
CA LYS A 500 -23.80 31.76 -12.02
C LYS A 500 -23.28 32.78 -10.99
N ASP A 501 -22.09 32.57 -10.44
CA ASP A 501 -21.03 33.54 -10.10
C ASP A 501 -20.00 32.80 -9.21
N ALA A 502 -18.72 32.72 -9.59
CA ALA A 502 -17.67 33.75 -9.52
C ALA A 502 -17.20 34.02 -8.08
N GLY A 503 -15.98 33.56 -7.74
CA GLY A 503 -15.41 33.67 -6.40
C GLY A 503 -13.98 33.13 -6.29
N GLN A 504 -13.01 33.81 -6.93
CA GLN A 504 -11.59 33.57 -6.64
C GLN A 504 -11.24 34.20 -5.27
N ALA A 505 -10.67 33.40 -4.37
CA ALA A 505 -10.02 33.90 -3.16
C ALA A 505 -8.70 33.14 -2.92
N SER A 506 -7.60 33.73 -3.35
CA SER A 506 -6.23 33.26 -3.03
C SER A 506 -5.80 33.85 -1.67
N GLY A 507 -5.72 33.00 -0.64
CA GLY A 507 -5.20 33.36 0.68
C GLY A 507 -3.70 33.13 0.80
N GLU A 508 -3.01 33.99 1.55
CA GLU A 508 -1.56 34.12 1.59
C GLU A 508 -0.84 33.00 2.37
N THR A 509 0.30 32.53 1.88
CA THR A 509 1.27 31.77 2.68
C THR A 509 2.44 32.67 3.10
N GLY A 510 2.60 32.83 4.41
CA GLY A 510 3.66 33.64 5.01
C GLY A 510 5.06 33.08 4.75
N LYS A 511 6.02 33.97 4.52
CA LYS A 511 7.44 33.65 4.45
C LYS A 511 7.96 33.33 5.85
N ASN A 512 8.82 32.33 5.98
CA ASN A 512 9.81 32.34 7.04
C ASN A 512 11.18 31.88 6.53
N SER A 513 12.22 32.61 6.91
CA SER A 513 13.57 32.51 6.35
C SER A 513 14.55 31.97 7.37
N GLY A 514 15.31 30.93 7.00
CA GLY A 514 16.40 30.40 7.83
C GLY A 514 17.44 29.67 7.00
N GLN A 515 18.58 30.33 6.75
CA GLN A 515 19.80 29.71 6.23
C GLN A 515 20.90 29.80 7.29
N SER A 516 21.57 28.68 7.58
CA SER A 516 22.94 28.64 8.10
C SER A 516 23.48 27.22 7.85
N LEU A 517 24.35 27.02 6.85
CA LEU A 517 25.83 27.10 6.92
C LEU A 517 26.50 26.00 7.75
N GLU A 518 27.14 25.07 7.04
CA GLU A 518 28.14 24.15 7.60
C GLU A 518 29.45 24.88 7.92
N LYS A 519 30.11 24.54 9.04
CA LYS A 519 31.54 24.13 9.07
C LYS A 519 32.08 23.72 10.44
N THR A 520 32.62 22.49 10.49
CA THR A 520 33.89 22.05 11.11
C THR A 520 34.58 22.85 12.23
N GLY A 521 34.98 22.15 13.31
CA GLY A 521 36.40 22.11 13.72
C GLY A 521 36.81 22.54 15.16
N GLU A 522 37.29 21.55 15.93
CA GLU A 522 38.34 21.59 16.99
C GLU A 522 38.28 22.51 18.24
N ASP A 523 38.32 21.83 19.40
CA ASP A 523 39.10 22.09 20.63
C ASP A 523 39.53 23.51 21.06
N THR A 524 39.11 23.93 22.27
CA THR A 524 40.08 24.17 23.39
C THR A 524 39.44 24.32 24.78
N LYS A 525 40.29 24.31 25.82
CA LYS A 525 39.95 24.26 27.26
C LYS A 525 39.59 25.61 27.88
N GLY A 526 38.70 25.55 28.88
CA GLY A 526 38.98 26.09 30.22
C GLY A 526 38.56 27.53 30.53
N GLY A 527 37.99 27.71 31.73
CA GLY A 527 37.65 29.03 32.29
C GLY A 527 36.54 28.92 33.32
N GLN A 528 36.89 29.00 34.61
CA GLN A 528 35.93 29.41 35.64
C GLN A 528 35.72 30.91 35.51
N ASP A 529 34.51 31.41 35.80
CA ASP A 529 34.39 32.60 36.65
C ASP A 529 32.99 32.71 37.28
N GLU A 530 32.95 33.32 38.46
CA GLU A 530 31.74 33.53 39.25
C GLU A 530 31.06 34.84 38.86
N GLY A 531 29.73 34.90 38.90
CA GLY A 531 28.98 36.10 38.52
C GLY A 531 27.60 36.16 39.15
N LYS A 532 27.51 36.68 40.38
CA LYS A 532 26.24 37.13 40.96
C LYS A 532 25.70 38.33 40.15
N ALA A 533 24.40 38.33 39.88
CA ALA A 533 23.65 39.54 39.56
C ALA A 533 22.35 39.52 40.36
N GLU A 534 22.26 40.48 41.26
CA GLU A 534 21.13 40.83 42.13
C GLU A 534 20.54 42.10 41.51
N TRP A 535 19.23 42.12 41.23
CA TRP A 535 18.49 43.32 40.85
C TRP A 535 17.05 43.22 41.34
N ASP A 536 16.55 44.36 41.80
CA ASP A 536 15.39 44.50 42.67
C ASP A 536 14.04 44.58 41.94
N ASP A 537 13.00 44.51 42.76
CA ASP A 537 11.66 45.10 42.63
C ASP A 537 11.39 46.03 41.43
N GLU A 538 10.24 45.82 40.78
CA GLU A 538 9.24 46.90 40.64
C GLU A 538 7.83 46.32 40.50
N ASN A 539 6.83 47.06 40.98
CA ASN A 539 5.41 46.67 40.93
C ASN A 539 4.86 46.79 39.49
N ASP A 540 3.73 46.14 39.22
CA ASP A 540 2.52 46.94 38.98
C ASP A 540 1.24 46.12 39.23
N GLU A 541 0.25 46.81 39.82
CA GLU A 541 -1.10 46.31 40.02
C GLU A 541 -1.91 46.52 38.73
N GLU A 542 -2.51 45.48 38.14
CA GLU A 542 -3.78 45.67 37.44
C GLU A 542 -4.79 44.59 37.81
N ARG A 543 -6.02 45.07 37.94
CA ARG A 543 -7.18 44.44 38.57
C ARG A 543 -8.18 44.15 37.45
N GLY A 544 -8.32 42.89 37.08
CA GLY A 544 -9.32 42.44 36.11
C GLY A 544 -10.55 41.94 36.85
N ASP A 545 -11.70 42.53 36.55
CA ASP A 545 -12.93 42.39 37.35
C ASP A 545 -13.68 41.06 37.12
N GLU A 546 -14.62 40.83 38.04
CA GLU A 546 -15.53 39.70 38.12
C GLU A 546 -16.62 39.78 37.03
N ASP A 547 -16.89 38.66 36.33
CA ASP A 547 -18.13 38.46 35.57
C ASP A 547 -18.68 37.06 35.93
N ASP A 548 -19.61 37.04 36.90
CA ASP A 548 -20.42 35.87 37.24
C ASP A 548 -21.57 35.74 36.22
N GLU A 549 -21.57 34.70 35.35
CA GLU A 549 -22.74 34.39 34.53
C GLU A 549 -23.72 33.44 35.24
N GLU A 550 -24.96 33.90 35.31
CA GLU A 550 -26.05 33.41 36.16
C GLU A 550 -26.92 32.38 35.38
N TRP A 551 -26.96 31.13 35.88
CA TRP A 551 -27.99 30.08 35.71
C TRP A 551 -28.69 29.88 34.35
N GLY A 552 -28.46 28.70 33.77
CA GLY A 552 -29.40 28.05 32.84
C GLY A 552 -29.82 26.70 33.41
N ASP A 553 -30.98 26.65 34.08
CA ASP A 553 -31.65 25.39 34.42
C ASP A 553 -32.27 24.82 33.13
N GLU A 554 -31.84 23.64 32.68
CA GLU A 554 -32.50 22.88 31.61
C GLU A 554 -33.07 21.57 32.16
N ASP A 555 -34.27 21.22 31.69
CA ASP A 555 -35.19 20.29 32.35
C ASP A 555 -34.74 18.82 32.37
N ASP A 556 -34.90 18.16 33.52
CA ASP A 556 -34.77 16.70 33.68
C ASP A 556 -35.93 15.98 32.95
N GLU A 557 -35.67 15.43 31.76
CA GLU A 557 -36.60 14.50 31.11
C GLU A 557 -36.56 13.11 31.77
N ASP A 558 -37.56 12.85 32.61
CA ASP A 558 -37.87 11.58 33.27
C ASP A 558 -38.17 10.45 32.26
N TRP A 559 -37.19 9.58 32.02
CA TRP A 559 -37.36 8.34 31.24
C TRP A 559 -37.53 7.14 32.17
N GLY A 560 -38.77 6.65 32.24
CA GLY A 560 -39.17 5.57 33.14
C GLY A 560 -38.42 4.25 32.93
N ASP A 561 -37.93 3.70 34.05
CA ASP A 561 -37.23 2.43 34.16
C ASP A 561 -38.25 1.28 34.36
N GLU A 562 -38.65 0.60 33.27
CA GLU A 562 -39.36 -0.69 33.35
C GLU A 562 -38.33 -1.83 33.38
N GLY A 563 -38.07 -2.35 34.58
CA GLY A 563 -37.02 -3.32 34.82
C GLY A 563 -37.36 -4.76 34.43
N ASP A 564 -36.31 -5.56 34.23
CA ASP A 564 -36.36 -7.03 34.23
C ASP A 564 -35.07 -7.58 34.88
N GLU A 565 -35.15 -7.99 36.15
CA GLU A 565 -34.00 -8.51 36.91
C GLU A 565 -33.62 -9.95 36.48
N GLY A 566 -32.85 -10.04 35.40
CA GLY A 566 -32.18 -11.28 34.99
C GLY A 566 -30.99 -11.61 35.92
N TRP A 567 -31.22 -12.37 36.98
CA TRP A 567 -30.15 -12.91 37.83
C TRP A 567 -29.21 -13.84 37.04
N VAL A 568 -27.96 -13.44 36.85
CA VAL A 568 -26.90 -14.26 36.24
C VAL A 568 -25.92 -14.73 37.33
N ASP A 569 -25.99 -16.01 37.66
CA ASP A 569 -25.04 -16.66 38.58
C ASP A 569 -23.61 -16.63 38.02
N TYR A 570 -22.71 -15.92 38.71
CA TYR A 570 -21.27 -16.04 38.48
C TYR A 570 -20.69 -17.22 39.29
N PRO A 571 -20.01 -18.19 38.65
CA PRO A 571 -19.45 -19.32 39.37
C PRO A 571 -18.28 -18.88 40.25
N SER A 572 -18.34 -19.23 41.54
CA SER A 572 -17.30 -18.93 42.52
C SER A 572 -16.00 -19.65 42.17
N VAL A 573 -14.99 -18.91 41.69
CA VAL A 573 -13.64 -19.44 41.51
C VAL A 573 -12.96 -19.55 42.86
N ALA A 574 -12.97 -20.76 43.44
CA ALA A 574 -12.21 -21.06 44.64
C ALA A 574 -10.71 -21.02 44.31
N LEU A 575 -9.99 -20.06 44.90
CA LEU A 575 -8.53 -20.05 44.93
C LEU A 575 -8.05 -21.07 45.97
N SER A 576 -7.21 -22.01 45.52
CA SER A 576 -6.54 -23.04 46.31
C SER A 576 -5.10 -22.67 46.63
#